data_AF-A0A368H0N0-F1
#
_entry.id   AF-A0A368H0N0-F1
#
_cell.length_a   1.000
_cell.length_b   1.000
_cell.length_c   1.000
_cell.angle_alpha   90.00
_cell.angle_beta   90.00
_cell.angle_gamma   90.00
#
_symmetry.space_group_name_H-M   'P 1'
#
loop_
_entity.id
_entity.type
_entity.pdbx_description
1 polymer ?
#
loop_
_entity_poly.entity_id
_entity_poly.type
_entity_poly.pdbx_seq_one_letter_code
_entity_poly.pdbx_strand_id
1 'polypeptide(L)' 'MLVGFAPFRSNERSRLFRLITQGKLHFDLPEWREVSAKARDLLSRMVCTAIERRYTASEVTTHPWITQFESTKSIS' A
#
# COMPACT_ATOMS: atom_id res chain seq x y z
N MET A 1 -1.59 -10.15 -0.04
CA MET A 1 -1.12 -9.53 1.23
C MET A 1 0.40 -9.44 1.16
N LEU A 2 1.05 -8.32 1.55
CA LEU A 2 2.49 -8.09 1.27
C LEU A 2 3.44 -8.42 2.42
N VAL A 3 3.10 -8.05 3.66
CA VAL A 3 4.00 -8.18 4.82
C VAL A 3 3.42 -9.04 5.95
N GLY A 4 2.24 -9.62 5.77
CA GLY A 4 1.64 -10.52 6.78
C GLY A 4 1.03 -9.81 8.01
N PHE A 5 1.05 -8.47 8.05
CA PHE A 5 0.44 -7.69 9.13
C PHE A 5 -0.31 -6.43 8.67
N ALA A 6 -1.16 -5.91 9.57
CA ALA A 6 -1.86 -4.64 9.38
C ALA A 6 -0.88 -3.46 9.48
N PRO A 7 -0.97 -2.46 8.59
CA PRO A 7 -0.03 -1.32 8.55
C PRO A 7 -0.12 -0.38 9.75
N PHE A 8 -1.25 -0.36 10.46
CA PHE A 8 -1.46 0.44 11.67
C PHE A 8 -1.75 -0.47 12.85
N ARG A 9 -0.92 -0.40 13.89
CA ARG A 9 -1.04 -1.21 15.10
C ARG A 9 -0.73 -0.38 16.33
N SER A 10 -1.60 -0.48 17.33
CA SER A 10 -1.36 0.09 18.66
C SER A 10 -2.24 -0.61 19.68
N ASN A 11 -1.74 -0.76 20.90
CA ASN A 11 -2.51 -1.26 22.03
C ASN A 11 -3.52 -0.22 22.55
N GLU A 12 -3.36 1.04 22.16
CA GLU A 12 -4.23 2.15 22.55
C GLU A 12 -5.10 2.59 21.36
N ARG A 13 -6.43 2.61 21.53
CA ARG A 13 -7.39 2.94 20.47
C ARG A 13 -7.20 4.35 19.90
N SER A 14 -6.98 5.33 20.76
CA SER A 14 -6.73 6.74 20.38
C SER A 14 -5.51 6.85 19.45
N ARG A 15 -4.41 6.16 19.78
CA ARG A 15 -3.19 6.11 19.01
C ARG A 15 -3.38 5.38 17.69
N LEU A 16 -4.14 4.28 17.68
CA LEU A 16 -4.51 3.59 16.44
C LEU A 16 -5.28 4.52 15.48
N PHE A 17 -6.30 5.24 15.96
CA PHE A 17 -7.05 6.19 15.13
C PHE A 17 -6.17 7.34 14.62
N ARG A 18 -5.24 7.84 15.45
CA ARG A 18 -4.24 8.83 14.99
C ARG A 18 -3.37 8.29 13.86
N LEU A 19 -2.90 7.05 13.96
CA LEU A 19 -2.09 6.43 12.91
C LEU A 19 -2.89 6.25 11.61
N ILE A 20 -4.15 5.80 11.70
CA ILE A 20 -5.06 5.65 10.55
C ILE A 20 -5.31 7.00 9.88
N THR A 21 -5.62 8.04 10.67
CA THR A 21 -5.90 9.39 10.14
C THR A 21 -4.67 10.08 9.56
N GLN A 22 -3.47 9.73 10.01
CA GLN A 22 -2.22 10.20 9.39
C GLN A 22 -1.95 9.52 8.05
N GLY A 23 -2.48 8.31 7.81
CA GLY A 23 -2.32 7.58 6.55
C GLY A 23 -0.87 7.28 6.18
N LYS A 24 0.09 7.40 7.12
CA LYS A 24 1.52 7.26 6.82
C LYS A 24 1.97 5.82 7.01
N LEU A 25 2.43 5.22 5.93
CA LEU A 25 3.09 3.91 5.96
C LEU A 25 4.58 4.08 6.24
N HIS A 26 5.11 3.29 7.16
CA HIS A 26 6.52 3.29 7.55
C HIS A 26 7.28 2.20 6.79
N PHE A 27 7.77 2.52 5.59
CA PHE A 27 8.50 1.59 4.72
C PHE A 27 9.97 1.39 5.10
N ASP A 28 10.42 2.12 6.13
CA ASP A 28 11.73 2.07 6.77
C ASP A 28 11.89 0.87 7.72
N LEU A 29 10.81 0.16 8.03
CA LEU A 29 10.86 -1.02 8.89
C LEU A 29 11.39 -2.27 8.13
N PRO A 30 12.11 -3.19 8.81
CA PRO A 30 12.77 -4.34 8.18
C PRO A 30 11.86 -5.22 7.33
N GLU A 31 10.60 -5.33 7.68
CA GLU A 31 9.61 -6.18 7.03
C GLU A 31 9.22 -5.68 5.62
N TRP A 32 9.50 -4.41 5.33
CA TRP A 32 9.30 -3.81 4.00
C TRP A 32 10.51 -3.96 3.08
N ARG A 33 11.61 -4.53 3.57
CA ARG A 33 12.87 -4.65 2.83
C ARG A 33 12.72 -5.49 1.56
N GLU A 34 11.92 -6.56 1.62
CA GLU A 34 11.68 -7.48 0.50
C GLU A 34 10.55 -6.99 -0.42
N VAL A 35 9.81 -5.96 -0.02
CA VAL A 35 8.70 -5.42 -0.80
C VAL A 35 9.23 -4.49 -1.89
N SER A 36 8.86 -4.75 -3.14
CA SER A 36 9.33 -3.98 -4.29
C SER A 36 8.97 -2.49 -4.17
N ALA A 37 9.82 -1.62 -4.74
CA ALA A 37 9.57 -0.18 -4.75
C ALA A 37 8.22 0.17 -5.40
N LYS A 38 7.84 -0.53 -6.48
CA LYS A 38 6.54 -0.37 -7.15
C LYS A 38 5.36 -0.73 -6.25
N ALA A 39 5.49 -1.77 -5.42
CA ALA A 39 4.43 -2.14 -4.47
C ALA A 39 4.24 -1.06 -3.40
N ARG A 40 5.35 -0.52 -2.88
CA ARG A 40 5.33 0.57 -1.88
C ARG A 40 4.77 1.87 -2.46
N ASP A 41 5.07 2.18 -3.72
CA ASP A 41 4.48 3.33 -4.42
C ASP A 41 2.95 3.19 -4.50
N LEU A 42 2.46 2.05 -4.98
CA LEU A 42 1.02 1.81 -5.08
C LEU A 42 0.32 1.96 -3.73
N LEU A 43 0.88 1.37 -2.67
CA LEU A 43 0.33 1.48 -1.32
C LEU A 43 0.28 2.92 -0.83
N SER A 44 1.29 3.74 -1.15
CA SER A 44 1.33 5.15 -0.78
C SER A 44 0.22 5.96 -1.46
N ARG A 45 -0.16 5.56 -2.69
CA ARG A 45 -1.26 6.19 -3.44
C ARG A 45 -2.65 5.71 -3.01
N MET A 46 -2.75 4.49 -2.49
CA MET A 46 -4.00 3.95 -1.93
C MET A 46 -4.26 4.46 -0.50
N VAL A 47 -3.23 4.46 0.34
CA VAL A 47 -3.30 4.92 1.73
C VAL A 47 -2.88 6.39 1.78
N CYS A 48 -3.72 7.24 1.18
CA CYS A 48 -3.52 8.69 1.11
C CYS A 48 -4.64 9.43 1.85
N THR A 49 -4.27 10.43 2.66
CA THR A 49 -5.21 11.30 3.38
C THR A 49 -5.85 12.34 2.46
N ALA A 50 -5.12 12.78 1.43
CA ALA A 50 -5.63 13.64 0.37
C ALA A 50 -6.50 12.81 -0.60
N ILE A 51 -7.82 13.06 -0.57
CA ILE A 51 -8.79 12.30 -1.36
C ILE A 51 -8.54 12.47 -2.85
N GLU A 52 -8.19 13.68 -3.27
CA GLU A 52 -7.87 14.07 -4.63
C GLU A 52 -6.60 13.40 -5.18
N ARG A 53 -5.74 12.87 -4.31
CA ARG A 53 -4.54 12.11 -4.70
C ARG A 53 -4.71 10.61 -4.50
N ARG A 54 -5.82 10.18 -3.89
CA ARG A 54 -6.10 8.78 -3.61
C ARG A 54 -6.51 8.10 -4.90
N TYR A 55 -5.80 7.02 -5.22
CA TYR A 55 -6.16 6.21 -6.37
C TYR A 55 -7.55 5.60 -6.22
N THR A 56 -8.34 5.75 -7.28
CA THR A 56 -9.55 4.99 -7.53
C THR A 56 -9.21 3.53 -7.87
N ALA A 57 -10.20 2.64 -7.77
CA ALA A 57 -10.01 1.23 -8.14
C ALA A 57 -9.52 1.06 -9.59
N SER A 58 -10.01 1.88 -10.52
CA SER A 58 -9.59 1.85 -11.91
C SER A 58 -8.13 2.26 -12.08
N GLU A 59 -7.68 3.31 -11.38
CA GLU A 59 -6.27 3.76 -11.43
C GLU A 59 -5.32 2.72 -10.82
N VAL A 60 -5.72 2.04 -9.74
CA VAL A 60 -4.94 0.94 -9.15
C VAL A 60 -4.65 -0.16 -10.17
N THR A 61 -5.64 -0.56 -10.96
CA THR A 61 -5.51 -1.61 -11.99
C THR A 61 -4.49 -1.24 -13.07
N THR A 62 -4.32 0.06 -13.36
CA THR A 62 -3.35 0.54 -14.35
C THR A 62 -1.92 0.63 -13.82
N HIS A 63 -1.72 0.52 -12.50
CA HIS A 63 -0.42 0.76 -11.89
C HIS A 63 0.62 -0.30 -12.32
N PRO A 64 1.88 0.07 -12.61
CA PRO A 64 2.94 -0.85 -13.04
C PRO A 64 3.19 -2.05 -12.12
N TRP A 65 2.83 -1.94 -10.84
CA TRP A 65 2.91 -3.07 -9.92
C TRP A 65 1.86 -4.14 -10.25
N ILE A 66 0.63 -3.77 -10.61
CA ILE A 66 -0.46 -4.70 -10.95
C ILE A 66 -0.26 -5.24 -12.37
N THR A 67 -0.04 -4.35 -13.34
CA THR A 67 0.08 -4.74 -14.76
C THR A 67 1.27 -5.64 -15.05
N GLN A 68 2.33 -5.55 -14.25
CA GLN A 68 3.48 -6.46 -14.33
C GLN A 68 3.13 -7.92 -13.95
N PHE A 69 2.11 -8.16 -13.11
CA PHE A 69 1.61 -9.51 -12.83
C PHE A 69 0.67 -10.02 -13.92
N GLU A 70 -0.11 -9.13 -14.55
CA GLU A 70 -1.02 -9.50 -15.65
C GLU A 70 -0.26 -9.96 -16.90
N SER A 71 0.92 -9.40 -17.19
CA SER A 71 1.75 -9.83 -18.33
C SER A 71 2.23 -11.29 -18.26
N THR A 72 2.19 -11.91 -17.07
CA THR A 72 2.52 -13.34 -16.88
C THR A 72 1.37 -14.30 -17.14
N LYS A 73 0.14 -13.82 -17.38
CA LYS A 73 -1.04 -14.68 -17.61
C LYS A 73 -1.40 -14.93 -19.07
N SER A 74 -0.69 -14.34 -20.03
CA SER A 74 -0.98 -14.51 -21.46
C SER A 74 0.01 -15.41 -22.21
N ILE A 75 0.63 -16.37 -21.52
CA ILE A 75 1.32 -17.52 -22.12
C ILE A 75 0.78 -18.77 -21.45
N SER A 76 -0.34 -19.28 -21.93
CA SER A 76 -0.84 -20.64 -21.70
C SER A 76 -1.71 -21.02 -22.88
#